data_AF-A0A9C8HZ29-F1
#
_entry.id   AF-A0A9C8HZ29-F1
#
_cell.length_a   1.000
_cell.length_b   1.000
_cell.length_c   1.000
_cell.angle_alpha   90.00
_cell.angle_beta   90.00
_cell.angle_gamma   90.00
#
_symmetry.space_group_name_H-M   'P 1'
#
loop_
_entity.id
_entity.type
_entity.pdbx_description
1 polymer ?
#
loop_
_entity_poly.entity_id
_entity_poly.type
_entity_poly.pdbx_seq_one_letter_code
_entity_poly.pdbx_strand_id
1 'polypeptide(L)'
;MSSFIPGSILVSPYLNPGWALLISMAGGIISETGGVMSHGSIIARELGKPCIVSVKNASNIFNNGEKVYMNGKTGVIKKLQGTGFHSKPA
;
A
#
# COMPACT_ATOMS: atom_id res chain seq x y z
N MET A 1 -8.07 -13.26 -15.75
CA MET A 1 -8.02 -11.79 -15.58
C MET A 1 -7.87 -11.49 -14.10
N SER A 2 -6.71 -10.99 -13.68
CA SER A 2 -6.42 -10.70 -12.27
C SER A 2 -7.35 -9.57 -11.77
N SER A 3 -8.29 -9.93 -10.91
CA SER A 3 -9.28 -9.00 -10.34
C SER A 3 -8.60 -8.06 -9.35
N PHE A 4 -8.19 -6.87 -9.81
CA PHE A 4 -7.76 -5.81 -8.91
C PHE A 4 -9.00 -5.14 -8.32
N ILE A 5 -9.06 -5.07 -6.99
CA ILE A 5 -10.23 -4.54 -6.28
C ILE A 5 -10.02 -3.02 -6.14
N PRO A 6 -10.88 -2.18 -6.74
CA PRO A 6 -10.81 -0.73 -6.60
C PRO A 6 -10.84 -0.32 -5.12
N GLY A 7 -10.03 0.67 -4.76
CA GLY A 7 -9.87 1.12 -3.37
C GLY A 7 -8.90 0.26 -2.51
N SER A 8 -8.34 -0.81 -3.06
CA SER A 8 -7.31 -1.59 -2.36
C SER A 8 -5.95 -0.88 -2.34
N ILE A 9 -5.10 -1.28 -1.40
CA ILE A 9 -3.74 -0.76 -1.29
C ILE A 9 -2.84 -1.53 -2.26
N LEU A 10 -2.19 -0.81 -3.16
CA LEU A 10 -1.24 -1.36 -4.11
C LEU A 10 0.14 -1.46 -3.44
N VAL A 11 0.65 -2.68 -3.30
CA VAL A 11 1.99 -2.95 -2.77
C VAL A 11 2.86 -3.44 -3.92
N SER A 12 3.98 -2.78 -4.18
CA SER A 12 4.92 -3.20 -5.23
C SER A 12 6.36 -2.83 -4.92
N PRO A 13 7.35 -3.66 -5.25
CA PRO A 13 8.75 -3.31 -5.08
C PRO A 13 9.12 -2.03 -5.84
N TYR A 14 8.56 -1.80 -7.02
CA TYR A 14 8.76 -0.61 -7.85
C TYR A 14 7.45 -0.11 -8.47
N LEU A 15 7.34 1.20 -8.66
CA LEU A 15 6.22 1.85 -9.35
C LEU A 15 6.56 2.03 -10.82
N ASN A 16 5.77 1.41 -11.70
CA ASN A 16 5.90 1.58 -13.14
C ASN A 16 5.03 2.78 -13.62
N PRO A 17 5.56 3.71 -14.43
CA PRO A 17 4.77 4.79 -15.05
C PRO A 17 3.51 4.32 -15.77
N GLY A 18 3.53 3.13 -16.39
CA GLY A 18 2.38 2.54 -17.06
C GLY A 18 1.23 2.12 -16.13
N TRP A 19 1.41 2.21 -14.81
CA TRP A 19 0.41 1.85 -13.81
C TRP A 19 -0.43 3.04 -13.34
N ALA A 20 -0.35 4.20 -13.99
CA ALA A 20 -1.15 5.38 -13.63
C ALA A 20 -2.65 5.06 -13.44
N LEU A 21 -3.22 4.21 -14.31
CA LEU A 21 -4.62 3.77 -14.20
C LEU A 21 -4.86 2.92 -12.94
N LEU A 22 -3.96 1.97 -12.64
CA LEU A 22 -4.01 1.13 -11.43
C LEU A 22 -3.89 1.97 -10.16
N ILE A 23 -2.99 2.95 -10.15
CA ILE A 23 -2.78 3.88 -9.04
C ILE A 23 -4.03 4.74 -8.82
N SER A 24 -4.67 5.18 -9.90
CA SER A 24 -5.93 5.94 -9.84
C SER A 24 -7.05 5.13 -9.18
N MET A 25 -7.14 3.83 -9.52
CA MET A 25 -8.10 2.90 -8.91
C MET A 25 -7.72 2.48 -7.49
N ALA A 26 -6.44 2.55 -7.11
CA ALA A 26 -5.98 2.18 -5.78
C ALA A 26 -6.48 3.16 -4.70
N GLY A 27 -6.69 2.64 -3.49
CA GLY A 27 -6.97 3.45 -2.30
C GLY A 27 -5.70 4.03 -1.67
N GLY A 28 -4.54 3.40 -1.95
CA GLY A 28 -3.23 3.84 -1.49
C GLY A 28 -2.12 3.02 -2.12
N ILE A 29 -0.88 3.49 -1.98
CA ILE A 29 0.29 2.93 -2.64
C ILE A 29 1.42 2.74 -1.63
N ILE A 30 2.00 1.54 -1.62
CA ILE A 30 3.19 1.20 -0.84
C ILE A 30 4.26 0.72 -1.82
N SER A 31 5.43 1.34 -1.78
CA SER A 31 6.57 0.91 -2.59
C SER A 31 7.83 0.66 -1.77
N GLU A 32 8.57 -0.39 -2.14
CA GLU A 32 9.83 -0.74 -1.47
C GLU A 32 10.99 0.14 -1.92
N THR A 33 10.95 0.59 -3.17
CA THR A 33 11.98 1.43 -3.78
C THR A 33 11.47 2.83 -4.08
N GLY A 34 12.40 3.76 -4.26
CA GLY A 34 12.12 5.16 -4.53
C GLY A 34 12.08 6.05 -3.28
N GLY A 35 12.29 7.35 -3.50
CA GLY A 35 12.21 8.37 -2.47
C GLY A 35 10.92 9.18 -2.54
N VAL A 36 10.71 10.05 -1.55
CA VAL A 36 9.53 10.95 -1.46
C VAL A 36 9.35 11.83 -2.71
N MET A 37 10.44 12.12 -3.43
CA MET A 37 10.44 12.87 -4.68
C MET A 37 10.58 11.98 -5.93
N SER A 38 10.41 10.67 -5.81
CA SER A 38 10.45 9.77 -6.97
C SER A 38 9.21 9.95 -7.86
N HIS A 39 9.35 9.59 -9.14
CA HIS A 39 8.27 9.66 -10.13
C HIS A 39 6.96 9.00 -9.63
N GLY A 40 7.06 7.84 -8.97
CA GLY A 40 5.90 7.16 -8.39
C GLY A 40 5.22 7.94 -7.27
N SER A 41 6.00 8.58 -6.40
CA SER A 41 5.51 9.42 -5.30
C SER A 41 4.82 10.69 -5.80
N ILE A 42 5.35 11.29 -6.88
CA ILE A 42 4.77 12.49 -7.49
C ILE A 42 3.42 12.15 -8.12
N ILE A 43 3.36 11.10 -8.96
CA ILE A 43 2.11 10.66 -9.59
C ILE A 43 1.04 10.34 -8.55
N ALA A 44 1.39 9.64 -7.48
CA ALA A 44 0.43 9.33 -6.43
C ALA A 44 -0.15 10.60 -5.77
N ARG A 45 0.67 11.64 -5.58
CA ARG A 45 0.23 12.94 -5.05
C ARG A 45 -0.64 13.70 -6.04
N GLU A 46 -0.30 13.69 -7.32
CA GLU A 46 -1.10 14.28 -8.40
C GLU A 46 -2.50 13.64 -8.47
N LEU A 47 -2.56 12.33 -8.26
CA LEU A 47 -3.81 11.57 -8.20
C LEU A 47 -4.54 11.67 -6.85
N GLY A 48 -4.00 12.43 -5.89
CA GLY A 48 -4.59 12.62 -4.55
C GLY A 48 -4.61 11.35 -3.68
N LYS A 49 -3.72 10.38 -3.95
CA LYS A 49 -3.67 9.09 -3.25
C LYS A 49 -2.58 9.07 -2.18
N PRO A 50 -2.82 8.45 -1.01
CA PRO A 50 -1.79 8.26 -0.01
C PRO A 50 -0.72 7.32 -0.54
N CYS A 51 0.54 7.76 -0.48
CA CYS A 51 1.69 7.01 -0.96
C CYS A 51 2.77 6.94 0.11
N ILE A 52 3.33 5.75 0.31
CA ILE A 52 4.48 5.51 1.19
C ILE A 52 5.51 4.75 0.37
N VAL A 53 6.74 5.25 0.37
CA VAL A 53 7.85 4.69 -0.41
C VAL A 53 9.01 4.35 0.52
N SER A 54 10.01 3.64 0.02
CA SER A 54 11.16 3.17 0.80
C SER A 54 10.79 2.19 1.93
N VAL A 55 9.71 1.40 1.76
CA VAL A 55 9.26 0.40 2.74
C VAL A 55 9.96 -0.92 2.48
N LYS A 56 11.01 -1.23 3.26
CA LYS A 56 11.77 -2.47 3.07
C LYS A 56 10.88 -3.71 3.19
N ASN A 57 10.98 -4.62 2.22
CA ASN A 57 10.25 -5.89 2.17
C ASN A 57 8.72 -5.77 2.25
N ALA A 58 8.12 -4.65 1.80
CA ALA A 58 6.67 -4.46 1.85
C ALA A 58 5.87 -5.63 1.23
N SER A 59 6.33 -6.16 0.10
CA SER A 59 5.67 -7.25 -0.63
C SER A 59 5.75 -8.60 0.10
N ASN A 60 6.73 -8.77 0.99
CA ASN A 60 6.85 -9.94 1.85
C ASN A 60 6.06 -9.75 3.16
N ILE A 61 5.99 -8.50 3.64
CA ILE A 61 5.23 -8.15 4.84
C ILE A 61 3.73 -8.27 4.57
N PHE A 62 3.21 -7.73 3.46
CA PHE A 62 1.77 -7.66 3.19
C PHE A 62 1.32 -8.71 2.19
N ASN A 63 0.28 -9.47 2.53
CA ASN A 63 -0.35 -10.43 1.62
C ASN A 63 -1.65 -9.89 1.02
N ASN A 64 -2.00 -10.39 -0.16
CA ASN A 64 -3.26 -10.05 -0.82
C ASN A 64 -4.46 -10.44 0.07
N GLY A 65 -5.41 -9.51 0.23
CA GLY A 65 -6.59 -9.71 1.07
C GLY A 65 -6.42 -9.27 2.54
N GLU A 66 -5.23 -8.87 2.97
CA GLU A 66 -5.02 -8.30 4.30
C GLU A 66 -5.57 -6.87 4.40
N LYS A 67 -6.20 -6.55 5.54
CA LYS A 67 -6.58 -5.18 5.88
C LYS A 67 -5.38 -4.45 6.47
N VAL A 68 -5.03 -3.32 5.87
CA VAL A 68 -3.90 -2.49 6.29
C VAL A 68 -4.38 -1.05 6.43
N TYR A 69 -4.01 -0.41 7.53
CA TYR A 69 -4.10 1.02 7.69
C TYR A 69 -2.80 1.65 7.22
N MET A 70 -2.88 2.67 6.38
CA MET A 70 -1.73 3.44 5.94
C MET A 70 -2.02 4.93 6.02
N ASN A 71 -1.01 5.72 6.34
CA ASN A 71 -1.08 7.17 6.36
C ASN A 71 0.06 7.75 5.53
N GLY A 72 -0.26 8.25 4.34
CA GLY A 72 0.73 8.84 3.42
C GLY A 72 1.35 10.16 3.89
N LYS A 73 0.78 10.82 4.90
CA LYS A 73 1.35 12.04 5.49
C LYS A 73 2.40 11.74 6.55
N THR A 74 2.14 10.76 7.42
CA THR A 74 3.04 10.42 8.54
C THR A 74 3.97 9.25 8.22
N GLY A 75 3.73 8.53 7.12
CA GLY A 75 4.47 7.31 6.77
C GLY A 75 4.10 6.10 7.64
N VAL A 76 3.02 6.18 8.43
CA VAL A 76 2.62 5.10 9.33
C VAL A 76 1.88 4.02 8.55
N ILE A 77 2.32 2.77 8.70
CA ILE A 77 1.64 1.59 8.19
C ILE A 77 1.34 0.66 9.38
N LYS A 78 0.09 0.22 9.50
CA LYS A 78 -0.36 -0.71 10.54
C LYS A 78 -1.18 -1.83 9.91
N LYS A 79 -0.83 -3.07 10.19
CA LYS A 79 -1.70 -4.19 9.87
C LYS A 79 -2.92 -4.17 10.78
N LEU A 80 -4.10 -4.15 10.19
CA LEU A 80 -5.35 -4.36 10.92
C LEU A 80 -5.57 -5.87 10.98
N GLN A 81 -4.75 -6.58 11.78
CA GLN A 81 -5.12 -7.93 12.16
C GLN A 81 -6.43 -7.82 12.92
N GLY A 82 -7.47 -8.48 12.42
CA GLY A 82 -8.61 -8.81 13.25
C GLY A 82 -8.03 -9.52 14.47
N THR A 83 -8.16 -8.90 15.63
CA THR A 83 -7.87 -9.51 16.91
C THR A 83 -8.50 -10.90 16.92
N GLY A 84 -7.66 -11.92 16.77
CA GLY A 84 -8.01 -13.22 17.32
C GLY A 84 -8.28 -12.95 18.79
N PHE A 85 -9.54 -13.05 19.19
CA PHE A 85 -9.87 -13.34 20.57
C PHE A 85 -9.17 -14.65 20.89
N HIS A 86 -7.92 -14.59 21.35
CA HIS A 86 -7.28 -15.69 22.04
C HIS A 86 -7.95 -15.78 23.41
N SER A 87 -9.19 -16.27 23.42
CA SER A 87 -9.83 -16.77 24.62
C SER A 87 -9.04 -18.01 25.02
N LYS A 88 -8.02 -17.81 25.84
CA LYS A 88 -7.38 -18.88 26.59
C LYS A 88 -8.45 -19.38 27.59
N PRO A 89 -8.93 -20.64 27.50
CA PRO A 89 -9.68 -21.20 28.61
C PRO A 89 -8.69 -21.50 29.74
N ALA A 90 -8.91 -20.89 30.89
CA ALA A 90 -8.32 -21.28 32.17
C ALA A 90 -9.45 -21.34 33.19
#